data_AF-A0A933VS00-F1
#
_entry.id   AF-A0A933VS00-F1
#
_cell.length_a   1.000
_cell.length_b   1.000
_cell.length_c   1.000
_cell.angle_alpha   90.00
_cell.angle_beta   90.00
_cell.angle_gamma   90.00
#
_symmetry.space_group_name_H-M   'P 1'
#
loop_
_entity.id
_entity.type
_entity.pdbx_description
1 polymer ?
#
loop_
_entity_poly.entity_id
_entity_poly.type
_entity_poly.pdbx_seq_one_letter_code
_entity_poly.pdbx_strand_id
1 'polypeptide(L)'
;MFDRLFESFEKLISEFSWRRLVFSIALLLIIVVVLWGFESYTGYGRLSRIERAAALLNSIQALQSNPTIQQDANLSATLGALKHDLRNFTERRVEVLTLGVEWLKALAGAAPWLLFSLLYLPAIRAGNRSDLHGLIGALILAALFGAIGAWLPDFAYSWINYAGYPIASFAAVIVIVMWWQSRKRALAH
;
A
#
# COMPACT_ATOMS: atom_id res chain seq x y z
N MET A 1 13.46 -5.52 -28.20
CA MET A 1 13.50 -4.93 -26.83
C MET A 1 12.40 -5.54 -25.96
N PHE A 2 11.16 -5.61 -26.47
CA PHE A 2 10.10 -6.45 -25.88
C PHE A 2 10.53 -7.89 -25.63
N ASP A 3 11.41 -8.46 -26.47
CA ASP A 3 11.95 -9.82 -26.33
C ASP A 3 12.73 -9.99 -25.02
N ARG A 4 13.52 -8.99 -24.62
CA ARG A 4 14.23 -9.01 -23.33
C ARG A 4 13.29 -8.83 -22.14
N LEU A 5 12.20 -8.10 -22.32
CA LEU A 5 11.13 -8.02 -21.31
C LEU A 5 10.43 -9.38 -21.19
N PHE A 6 10.08 -10.01 -22.32
CA PHE A 6 9.43 -11.31 -22.36
C PHE A 6 10.33 -12.42 -21.81
N GLU A 7 11.62 -12.45 -22.14
CA GLU A 7 12.61 -13.32 -21.49
C GLU A 7 12.72 -13.05 -19.98
N SER A 8 12.57 -11.80 -19.54
CA SER A 8 12.62 -11.45 -18.11
C SER A 8 11.39 -11.96 -17.37
N PHE A 9 10.21 -11.83 -17.97
CA PHE A 9 8.99 -12.48 -17.47
C PHE A 9 9.13 -14.00 -17.52
N GLU A 10 9.58 -14.58 -18.62
CA GLU A 10 9.72 -16.03 -18.77
C GLU A 10 10.75 -16.64 -17.81
N LYS A 11 11.85 -15.95 -17.50
CA LYS A 11 12.83 -16.36 -16.48
C LYS A 11 12.32 -16.15 -15.06
N LEU A 12 11.69 -15.00 -14.76
CA LEU A 12 11.00 -14.78 -13.48
C LEU A 12 10.02 -15.93 -13.21
N ILE A 13 9.28 -16.34 -14.24
CA ILE A 13 8.38 -17.48 -14.24
C ILE A 13 9.14 -18.81 -14.10
N SER A 14 10.09 -19.14 -14.98
CA SER A 14 10.73 -20.47 -15.02
C SER A 14 11.62 -20.78 -13.82
N GLU A 15 12.27 -19.76 -13.25
CA GLU A 15 13.11 -19.86 -12.05
C GLU A 15 12.32 -19.67 -10.73
N PHE A 16 10.99 -19.53 -10.81
CA PHE A 16 10.10 -19.36 -9.66
C PHE A 16 9.98 -20.67 -8.84
N SER A 17 10.96 -20.93 -7.98
CA SER A 17 10.90 -22.09 -7.10
C SER A 17 9.80 -21.93 -6.04
N TRP A 18 9.05 -23.01 -5.78
CA TRP A 18 7.99 -23.04 -4.74
C TRP A 18 8.52 -22.61 -3.36
N ARG A 19 9.79 -22.89 -3.06
CA ARG A 19 10.46 -22.42 -1.83
C ARG A 19 10.62 -20.90 -1.79
N ARG A 20 10.99 -20.25 -2.92
CA ARG A 20 11.05 -18.79 -3.03
C ARG A 20 9.66 -18.17 -2.84
N LEU A 21 8.60 -18.76 -3.41
CA LEU A 21 7.21 -18.31 -3.25
C LEU A 21 6.76 -18.30 -1.78
N VAL A 22 6.87 -19.45 -1.10
CA VAL A 22 6.44 -19.60 0.30
C VAL A 22 7.20 -18.63 1.21
N PHE A 23 8.50 -18.45 0.99
CA PHE A 23 9.30 -17.48 1.74
C PHE A 23 8.85 -16.03 1.50
N SER A 24 8.50 -15.67 0.26
CA SER A 24 7.97 -14.33 -0.10
C SER A 24 6.67 -14.03 0.64
N ILE A 25 5.73 -14.98 0.62
CA ILE A 25 4.42 -14.85 1.27
C ILE A 25 4.58 -14.75 2.80
N ALA A 26 5.45 -15.58 3.39
CA ALA A 26 5.74 -15.53 4.81
C ALA A 26 6.37 -14.19 5.24
N LEU A 27 7.34 -13.67 4.47
CA LEU A 27 7.97 -12.37 4.72
C LEU A 27 6.94 -11.22 4.66
N LEU A 28 6.04 -11.26 3.67
CA LEU A 28 5.00 -10.24 3.47
C LEU A 28 3.97 -10.27 4.61
N LEU A 29 3.56 -11.46 5.06
CA LEU A 29 2.72 -11.63 6.26
C LEU A 29 3.40 -11.07 7.52
N ILE A 30 4.69 -11.35 7.73
CA ILE A 30 5.45 -10.81 8.88
C ILE A 30 5.45 -9.28 8.84
N ILE A 31 5.69 -8.66 7.68
CA ILE A 31 5.69 -7.20 7.54
C ILE A 31 4.32 -6.59 7.85
N VAL A 32 3.23 -7.18 7.37
CA VAL A 32 1.86 -6.74 7.69
C VAL A 32 1.60 -6.83 9.20
N VAL A 33 1.97 -7.93 9.85
CA VAL A 33 1.82 -8.12 11.30
C VAL A 33 2.66 -7.12 12.10
N VAL A 34 3.91 -6.86 11.69
CA VAL A 34 4.81 -5.91 12.36
C VAL A 34 4.30 -4.47 12.22
N LEU A 35 3.87 -4.05 11.02
CA LEU A 35 3.32 -2.70 10.81
C LEU A 35 2.02 -2.50 11.59
N TRP A 36 1.11 -3.46 11.54
CA TRP A 36 -0.14 -3.42 12.30
C TRP A 36 0.09 -3.40 13.82
N GLY A 37 1.06 -4.18 14.32
CA GLY A 37 1.48 -4.17 15.71
C GLY A 37 2.11 -2.84 16.13
N PHE A 38 3.00 -2.28 15.30
CA PHE A 38 3.65 -0.99 15.54
C PHE A 38 2.66 0.17 15.61
N GLU A 39 1.73 0.24 14.65
CA GLU A 39 0.68 1.26 14.62
C GLU A 39 -0.28 1.12 15.81
N SER A 40 -0.64 -0.11 16.17
CA SER A 40 -1.48 -0.43 17.34
C SER A 40 -0.83 -0.01 18.65
N TYR A 41 0.47 -0.29 18.81
CA TYR A 41 1.24 -0.05 20.03
C TYR A 41 1.63 1.43 20.21
N THR A 42 2.23 2.05 19.20
CA THR A 42 2.77 3.42 19.35
C THR A 42 1.71 4.51 19.28
N GLY A 43 0.62 4.30 18.53
CA GLY A 43 -0.47 5.28 18.40
C GLY A 43 -0.04 6.66 17.87
N TYR A 44 1.14 6.80 17.28
CA TYR A 44 1.82 8.07 17.02
C TYR A 44 0.93 9.10 16.30
N GLY A 45 0.29 8.70 15.21
CA GLY A 45 -0.61 9.57 14.46
C GLY A 45 -2.00 9.81 15.09
N ARG A 46 -2.32 9.22 16.26
CA ARG A 46 -3.47 9.63 17.10
C ARG A 46 -3.08 10.90 17.87
N LEU A 47 -1.84 10.97 18.38
CA LEU A 47 -1.32 12.15 19.07
C LEU A 47 -1.33 13.37 18.13
N SER A 48 -0.77 13.24 16.92
CA SER A 48 -0.74 14.35 15.96
C SER A 48 -2.15 14.86 15.55
N ARG A 49 -3.15 13.97 15.44
CA ARG A 49 -4.54 14.41 15.20
C ARG A 49 -5.16 15.11 16.41
N ILE A 50 -4.82 14.71 17.64
CA ILE A 50 -5.24 15.41 18.86
C ILE A 50 -4.63 16.82 18.89
N GLU A 51 -3.34 16.98 18.56
CA GLU A 51 -2.68 18.29 18.52
C GLU A 51 -3.30 19.23 17.46
N ARG A 52 -3.50 18.74 16.23
CA ARG A 52 -4.16 19.54 15.17
C ARG A 52 -5.60 19.89 15.53
N ALA A 53 -6.35 18.96 16.12
CA ALA A 53 -7.72 19.22 16.55
C ALA A 53 -7.79 20.22 17.70
N ALA A 54 -6.84 20.18 18.65
CA ALA A 54 -6.72 21.18 19.71
C ALA A 54 -6.40 22.58 19.17
N ALA A 55 -5.49 22.68 18.19
CA ALA A 55 -5.20 23.94 17.51
C ALA A 55 -6.44 24.52 16.79
N LEU A 56 -7.18 23.68 16.05
CA LEU A 56 -8.43 24.08 15.39
C LEU A 56 -9.53 24.45 16.39
N LEU A 57 -9.66 23.74 17.51
CA LEU A 57 -10.59 24.07 18.59
C LEU A 57 -10.29 25.46 19.19
N ASN A 58 -9.02 25.81 19.39
CA ASN A 58 -8.62 27.14 19.85
C ASN A 58 -9.00 28.23 18.83
N SER A 59 -8.83 27.97 17.52
CA SER A 59 -9.30 28.88 16.46
C SER A 59 -10.82 29.03 16.44
N ILE A 60 -11.57 27.94 16.62
CA ILE A 60 -13.04 27.97 16.70
C ILE A 60 -13.51 28.72 17.94
N GLN A 61 -12.82 28.59 19.08
CA GLN A 61 -13.15 29.31 20.30
C GLN A 61 -13.00 30.82 20.13
N ALA A 62 -11.98 31.28 19.40
CA ALA A 62 -11.81 32.69 19.02
C ALA A 62 -12.85 33.19 18.00
N LEU A 63 -13.42 32.32 17.16
CA LEU A 63 -14.55 32.65 16.29
C LEU A 63 -15.88 32.66 17.05
N GLN A 64 -16.05 31.81 18.06
CA GLN A 64 -17.30 31.67 18.81
C GLN A 64 -17.59 32.88 19.72
N SER A 65 -16.58 33.68 20.08
CA SER A 65 -16.74 34.96 20.78
C SER A 65 -17.09 36.15 19.86
N ASN A 66 -17.14 35.94 18.53
CA ASN A 66 -17.48 36.99 17.58
C ASN A 66 -19.02 37.16 17.46
N PRO A 67 -19.59 38.33 17.83
CA PRO A 67 -21.05 38.52 17.85
C PRO A 67 -21.71 38.35 16.47
N THR A 68 -21.01 38.66 15.38
CA THR A 68 -21.51 38.50 14.01
C THR A 68 -21.81 37.04 13.66
N ILE A 69 -21.07 36.10 14.25
CA ILE A 69 -21.23 34.65 14.03
C ILE A 69 -22.36 34.08 14.89
N GLN A 70 -22.65 34.69 16.05
CA GLN A 70 -23.75 34.27 16.93
C GLN A 70 -25.13 34.70 16.42
N GLN A 71 -25.20 35.79 15.63
CA GLN A 71 -26.45 36.32 15.09
C GLN A 71 -26.92 35.60 13.80
N ASP A 72 -26.02 34.88 13.11
CA ASP A 72 -26.34 34.12 11.90
C ASP A 72 -26.50 32.62 12.21
N ALA A 73 -27.72 32.11 12.00
CA ALA A 73 -28.08 30.72 12.25
C ALA A 73 -27.31 29.71 11.39
N ASN A 74 -26.95 30.06 10.15
CA ASN A 74 -26.18 29.18 9.25
C ASN A 74 -24.72 29.08 9.71
N LEU A 75 -24.12 30.20 10.13
CA LEU A 75 -22.77 30.22 10.68
C LEU A 75 -22.70 29.44 12.00
N SER A 76 -23.68 29.61 12.88
CA SER A 76 -23.81 28.82 14.12
C SER A 76 -23.95 27.31 13.86
N ALA A 77 -24.81 26.92 12.92
CA ALA A 77 -24.98 25.50 12.52
C ALA A 77 -23.69 24.90 11.93
N THR A 78 -22.98 25.65 11.08
CA THR A 78 -21.70 25.25 10.49
C THR A 78 -20.63 25.05 11.56
N LEU A 79 -20.57 25.93 12.56
CA LEU A 79 -19.65 25.84 13.70
C LEU A 79 -19.96 24.61 14.59
N GLY A 80 -21.25 24.26 14.73
CA GLY A 80 -21.70 23.02 15.36
C GLY A 80 -21.24 21.77 14.61
N ALA A 81 -21.41 21.74 13.28
CA ALA A 81 -20.95 20.65 12.42
C ALA A 81 -19.42 20.46 12.49
N LEU A 82 -18.65 21.56 12.43
CA LEU A 82 -17.17 21.49 12.51
C LEU A 82 -16.68 20.88 13.83
N LYS A 83 -17.35 21.19 14.96
CA LYS A 83 -17.05 20.57 16.26
C LYS A 83 -17.37 19.08 16.29
N HIS A 84 -18.42 18.65 15.60
CA HIS A 84 -18.77 17.23 15.48
C HIS A 84 -17.71 16.48 14.65
N ASP A 85 -17.31 17.03 13.51
CA ASP A 85 -16.26 16.44 12.65
C ASP A 85 -14.90 16.39 13.34
N LEU A 86 -14.51 17.44 14.10
CA LEU A 86 -13.27 17.45 14.88
C LEU A 86 -13.22 16.33 15.94
N ARG A 87 -14.36 16.04 16.58
CA ARG A 87 -14.49 14.92 17.53
C ARG A 87 -14.33 13.58 16.81
N ASN A 88 -15.01 13.40 15.68
CA ASN A 88 -14.90 12.20 14.85
C ASN A 88 -13.47 12.02 14.29
N PHE A 89 -12.74 13.11 14.06
CA PHE A 89 -11.35 13.12 13.59
C PHE A 89 -10.35 12.75 14.70
N THR A 90 -10.60 13.15 15.95
CA THR A 90 -9.74 12.80 17.10
C THR A 90 -9.88 11.36 17.57
N GLU A 91 -11.04 10.74 17.36
CA GLU A 91 -11.27 9.34 17.68
C GLU A 91 -10.63 8.36 16.65
N ARG A 92 -10.28 8.84 15.44
CA ARG A 92 -9.57 8.02 14.43
C ARG A 92 -8.09 7.80 14.75
N ARG A 93 -7.54 6.66 14.26
CA ARG A 93 -6.10 6.35 14.02
C ARG A 93 -5.80 6.48 12.51
N VAL A 94 -4.59 6.74 11.99
CA VAL A 94 -3.32 7.29 12.52
C VAL A 94 -2.66 8.06 11.35
N GLU A 95 -2.25 9.32 11.53
CA GLU A 95 -1.51 10.07 10.48
C GLU A 95 -0.01 10.08 10.78
N VAL A 96 0.73 9.24 10.06
CA VAL A 96 2.20 9.32 9.91
C VAL A 96 2.49 10.09 8.61
N LEU A 97 3.61 10.83 8.57
CA LEU A 97 4.22 11.50 7.41
C LEU A 97 3.41 11.36 6.11
N THR A 98 2.49 12.29 5.88
CA THR A 98 1.40 12.16 4.90
C THR A 98 1.89 12.28 3.47
N LEU A 99 2.49 11.19 2.98
CA LEU A 99 2.40 10.80 1.58
C LEU A 99 0.92 10.89 1.18
N GLY A 100 0.66 11.44 -0.01
CA GLY A 100 -0.70 11.47 -0.57
C GLY A 100 -1.33 10.07 -0.54
N VAL A 101 -2.65 9.99 -0.40
CA VAL A 101 -3.37 8.71 -0.36
C VAL A 101 -3.05 7.87 -1.61
N GLU A 102 -2.84 8.54 -2.74
CA GLU A 102 -2.37 8.00 -4.01
C GLU A 102 -1.00 7.33 -3.87
N TRP A 103 -0.05 7.98 -3.20
CA TRP A 103 1.30 7.45 -2.94
C TRP A 103 1.29 6.27 -1.96
N LEU A 104 0.43 6.30 -0.94
CA LEU A 104 0.26 5.18 -0.01
C LEU A 104 -0.34 3.96 -0.72
N LYS A 105 -1.36 4.16 -1.57
CA LYS A 105 -1.91 3.09 -2.43
C LYS A 105 -0.86 2.58 -3.43
N ALA A 106 -0.04 3.47 -3.99
CA ALA A 106 1.02 3.11 -4.93
C ALA A 106 2.09 2.24 -4.27
N LEU A 107 2.57 2.64 -3.09
CA LEU A 107 3.53 1.87 -2.31
C LEU A 107 2.94 0.54 -1.87
N ALA A 108 1.67 0.49 -1.45
CA ALA A 108 0.98 -0.75 -1.12
C ALA A 108 0.91 -1.70 -2.34
N GLY A 109 0.51 -1.21 -3.52
CA GLY A 109 0.47 -1.99 -4.76
C GLY A 109 1.85 -2.47 -5.25
N ALA A 110 2.89 -1.67 -5.03
CA ALA A 110 4.27 -2.02 -5.36
C ALA A 110 4.93 -2.98 -4.33
N ALA A 111 4.51 -2.94 -3.06
CA ALA A 111 5.21 -3.61 -1.96
C ALA A 111 5.43 -5.13 -2.16
N PRO A 112 4.48 -5.95 -2.63
CA PRO A 112 4.72 -7.38 -2.88
C PRO A 112 5.86 -7.62 -3.87
N TRP A 113 5.92 -6.79 -4.92
CA TRP A 113 6.89 -6.89 -6.00
C TRP A 113 8.26 -6.35 -5.59
N LEU A 114 8.31 -5.27 -4.80
CA LEU A 114 9.55 -4.76 -4.20
C LEU A 114 10.15 -5.78 -3.23
N LEU A 115 9.33 -6.39 -2.37
CA LEU A 115 9.77 -7.47 -1.46
C LEU A 115 10.25 -8.70 -2.24
N PHE A 116 9.55 -9.07 -3.30
CA PHE A 116 9.99 -10.15 -4.19
C PHE A 116 11.31 -9.82 -4.89
N SER A 117 11.52 -8.58 -5.31
CA SER A 117 12.75 -8.12 -5.97
C SER A 117 13.99 -8.25 -5.08
N LEU A 118 13.85 -8.09 -3.75
CA LEU A 118 14.94 -8.25 -2.79
C LEU A 118 15.51 -9.68 -2.77
N LEU A 119 14.70 -10.69 -3.11
CA LEU A 119 15.13 -12.09 -3.12
C LEU A 119 16.15 -12.42 -4.22
N TYR A 120 16.24 -11.59 -5.27
CA TYR A 120 17.22 -11.75 -6.33
C TYR A 120 18.58 -11.12 -6.01
N LEU A 121 18.65 -10.17 -5.06
CA LEU A 121 19.89 -9.45 -4.73
C LEU A 121 21.06 -10.38 -4.31
N PRO A 122 20.87 -11.41 -3.46
CA PRO A 122 21.96 -12.32 -3.10
C PRO A 122 22.44 -13.17 -4.28
N ALA A 123 21.53 -13.60 -5.16
CA ALA A 123 21.84 -14.46 -6.29
C ALA A 123 22.56 -13.70 -7.42
N ILE A 124 22.19 -12.44 -7.66
CA ILE A 124 22.92 -11.53 -8.56
C ILE A 124 24.34 -11.28 -8.04
N ARG A 125 24.51 -11.11 -6.72
CA ARG A 125 25.83 -10.92 -6.09
C ARG A 125 26.73 -12.16 -6.20
N ALA A 126 26.14 -13.36 -6.37
CA ALA A 126 26.86 -14.59 -6.70
C ALA A 126 27.22 -14.73 -8.20
N GLY A 127 26.94 -13.72 -9.02
CA GLY A 127 27.35 -13.65 -10.43
C GLY A 127 26.34 -14.25 -11.43
N ASN A 128 25.18 -14.74 -10.96
CA ASN A 128 24.20 -15.35 -11.85
C ASN A 128 23.43 -14.29 -12.67
N ARG A 129 23.67 -14.24 -13.98
CA ARG A 129 23.02 -13.26 -14.88
C ARG A 129 21.55 -13.55 -15.16
N SER A 130 21.03 -14.74 -14.89
CA SER A 130 19.60 -15.03 -15.08
C SER A 130 18.74 -14.33 -14.03
N ASP A 131 19.14 -14.37 -12.75
CA ASP A 131 18.45 -13.69 -11.63
C ASP A 131 18.34 -12.16 -11.82
N LEU A 132 19.24 -11.52 -12.60
CA LEU A 132 19.12 -10.10 -12.97
C LEU A 132 17.85 -9.80 -13.77
N HIS A 133 17.42 -10.73 -14.62
CA HIS A 133 16.21 -10.58 -15.42
C HIS A 133 14.97 -10.72 -14.53
N GLY A 134 15.02 -11.60 -13.51
CA GLY A 134 14.00 -11.70 -12.47
C GLY A 134 13.87 -10.40 -11.66
N LEU A 135 14.99 -9.79 -11.24
CA LEU A 135 14.99 -8.48 -10.59
C LEU A 135 14.32 -7.40 -11.45
N ILE A 136 14.69 -7.28 -12.72
CA ILE A 136 14.11 -6.29 -13.64
C ILE A 136 12.61 -6.53 -13.82
N GLY A 137 12.19 -7.78 -14.03
CA GLY A 137 10.77 -8.15 -14.12
C GLY A 137 9.98 -7.76 -12.87
N ALA A 138 10.50 -8.05 -11.68
CA ALA A 138 9.88 -7.69 -10.41
C ALA A 138 9.76 -6.16 -10.23
N LEU A 139 10.78 -5.38 -10.60
CA LEU A 139 10.73 -3.91 -10.53
C LEU A 139 9.73 -3.30 -11.51
N ILE A 140 9.60 -3.87 -12.71
CA ILE A 140 8.58 -3.44 -13.70
C ILE A 140 7.17 -3.73 -13.17
N LEU A 141 6.95 -4.90 -12.58
CA LEU A 141 5.68 -5.22 -11.92
C LEU A 141 5.40 -4.32 -10.72
N ALA A 142 6.41 -3.96 -9.92
CA ALA A 142 6.27 -2.99 -8.83
C ALA A 142 5.78 -1.64 -9.34
N ALA A 143 6.39 -1.11 -10.41
CA ALA A 143 5.96 0.14 -11.03
C ALA A 143 4.53 0.05 -11.61
N LEU A 144 4.19 -1.04 -12.30
CA LEU A 144 2.87 -1.24 -12.91
C LEU A 144 1.76 -1.37 -11.87
N PHE A 145 1.91 -2.27 -10.89
CA PHE A 145 0.90 -2.48 -9.84
C PHE A 145 0.88 -1.33 -8.82
N GLY A 146 1.98 -0.59 -8.67
CA GLY A 146 1.98 0.69 -7.95
C GLY A 146 1.21 1.79 -8.67
N ALA A 147 1.36 1.94 -9.99
CA ALA A 147 0.60 2.91 -10.78
C ALA A 147 -0.91 2.61 -10.77
N ILE A 148 -1.30 1.34 -10.94
CA ILE A 148 -2.69 0.89 -10.79
C ILE A 148 -3.16 1.12 -9.33
N GLY A 149 -2.29 0.90 -8.35
CA GLY A 149 -2.49 1.25 -6.94
C GLY A 149 -2.93 2.70 -6.75
N ALA A 150 -2.13 3.64 -7.26
CA ALA A 150 -2.38 5.07 -7.15
C ALA A 150 -3.76 5.51 -7.67
N TRP A 151 -4.27 4.84 -8.71
CA TRP A 151 -5.52 5.18 -9.40
C TRP A 151 -6.75 4.42 -8.87
N LEU A 152 -6.61 3.54 -7.88
CA LEU A 152 -7.77 2.88 -7.26
C LEU A 152 -8.63 3.88 -6.47
N PRO A 153 -9.96 3.85 -6.64
CA PRO A 153 -10.86 4.69 -5.86
C PRO A 153 -10.80 4.33 -4.37
N ASP A 154 -11.26 5.24 -3.51
CA ASP A 154 -11.42 4.92 -2.09
C ASP A 154 -12.66 4.06 -1.88
N PHE A 155 -12.44 2.78 -1.61
CA PHE A 155 -13.48 1.85 -1.21
C PHE A 155 -13.93 2.14 0.24
N ALA A 156 -15.17 1.78 0.55
CA ALA A 156 -15.75 1.89 1.89
C ALA A 156 -14.91 1.21 2.99
N TYR A 157 -14.11 0.21 2.62
CA TYR A 157 -13.17 -0.45 3.53
C TYR A 157 -11.72 -0.23 3.06
N SER A 158 -10.94 0.53 3.83
CA SER A 158 -9.56 0.91 3.51
C SER A 158 -8.61 -0.30 3.33
N TRP A 159 -8.87 -1.42 4.01
CA TRP A 159 -8.07 -2.64 3.87
C TRP A 159 -8.06 -3.18 2.43
N ILE A 160 -9.09 -2.89 1.63
CA ILE A 160 -9.15 -3.30 0.22
C ILE A 160 -8.01 -2.64 -0.56
N ASN A 161 -7.74 -1.36 -0.32
CA ASN A 161 -6.67 -0.62 -1.01
C ASN A 161 -5.27 -0.99 -0.52
N TYR A 162 -5.10 -1.21 0.80
CA TYR A 162 -3.78 -1.39 1.40
C TYR A 162 -3.33 -2.85 1.58
N ALA A 163 -4.25 -3.82 1.57
CA ALA A 163 -3.94 -5.25 1.75
C ALA A 163 -4.64 -6.13 0.71
N GLY A 164 -5.94 -5.92 0.48
CA GLY A 164 -6.74 -6.72 -0.45
C GLY A 164 -6.19 -6.70 -1.88
N TYR A 165 -6.08 -5.51 -2.48
CA TYR A 165 -5.57 -5.31 -3.83
C TYR A 165 -4.11 -5.78 -3.99
N PRO A 166 -3.14 -5.40 -3.14
CA PRO A 166 -1.75 -5.88 -3.28
C PRO A 166 -1.62 -7.40 -3.20
N ILE A 167 -2.32 -8.05 -2.26
CA ILE A 167 -2.27 -9.51 -2.10
C ILE A 167 -3.00 -10.20 -3.25
N ALA A 168 -4.18 -9.74 -3.64
CA ALA A 168 -4.97 -10.34 -4.70
C ALA A 168 -4.31 -10.20 -6.07
N SER A 169 -3.72 -9.03 -6.38
CA SER A 169 -2.99 -8.81 -7.64
C SER A 169 -1.72 -9.66 -7.74
N PHE A 170 -0.94 -9.74 -6.66
CA PHE A 170 0.22 -10.63 -6.58
C PHE A 170 -0.21 -12.10 -6.75
N ALA A 171 -1.19 -12.57 -5.97
CA ALA A 171 -1.69 -13.93 -6.07
C ALA A 171 -2.26 -14.28 -7.46
N ALA A 172 -3.02 -13.37 -8.08
CA ALA A 172 -3.57 -13.56 -9.42
C ALA A 172 -2.47 -13.74 -10.47
N VAL A 173 -1.42 -12.92 -10.45
CA VAL A 173 -0.27 -13.07 -11.35
C VAL A 173 0.43 -14.41 -11.11
N ILE A 174 0.68 -14.80 -9.86
CA ILE A 174 1.29 -16.11 -9.53
C ILE A 174 0.43 -17.28 -10.04
N VAL A 175 -0.90 -17.23 -9.88
CA VAL A 175 -1.82 -18.26 -10.37
C VAL A 175 -1.80 -18.34 -11.90
N ILE A 176 -1.87 -17.21 -12.60
CA ILE A 176 -1.77 -17.15 -14.08
C ILE A 176 -0.43 -17.75 -14.54
N VAL A 177 0.66 -17.39 -13.87
CA VAL A 177 2.01 -17.91 -14.13
C VAL A 177 2.10 -19.42 -13.95
N MET A 178 1.64 -19.95 -12.81
CA MET A 178 1.66 -21.40 -12.54
C MET A 178 0.78 -22.18 -13.52
N TRP A 179 -0.40 -21.66 -13.85
CA TRP A 179 -1.30 -22.25 -14.82
C TRP A 179 -0.67 -22.28 -16.22
N TRP A 180 -0.04 -21.19 -16.66
CA TRP A 180 0.70 -21.12 -17.92
C TRP A 180 1.85 -22.14 -17.98
N GLN A 181 2.62 -22.28 -16.89
CA GLN A 181 3.68 -23.28 -16.80
C GLN A 181 3.17 -24.72 -16.88
N SER A 182 2.07 -25.02 -16.19
CA SER A 182 1.48 -26.37 -16.24
C SER A 182 1.05 -26.74 -17.67
N ARG A 183 0.47 -25.78 -18.41
CA ARG A 183 0.16 -25.94 -19.83
C ARG A 183 1.41 -26.11 -20.70
N LYS A 184 2.46 -25.29 -20.52
CA LYS A 184 3.72 -25.44 -21.27
C LYS A 184 4.36 -26.82 -21.06
N ARG A 185 4.34 -27.36 -19.84
CA ARG A 185 4.85 -28.71 -19.55
C ARG A 185 3.99 -29.81 -20.16
N ALA A 186 2.66 -29.67 -20.13
CA ALA A 186 1.74 -30.63 -20.73
C ALA A 186 1.77 -30.66 -22.27
N LEU A 187 2.28 -29.61 -22.93
CA LEU A 187 2.49 -29.54 -24.38
C LEU A 187 3.89 -30.02 -24.82
N ALA A 188 4.78 -30.34 -23.88
CA ALA A 188 6.14 -30.81 -24.13
C ALA A 188 6.31 -32.33 -23.89
N HIS A 189 5.20 -33.02 -23.61
CA HIS A 189 5.07 -34.47 -23.41
C HIS A 189 4.01 -35.02 -24.38
#